data_AF-A0A923KW63-F1
#
_entry.id   AF-A0A923KW63-F1
#
_cell.length_a   1.000
_cell.length_b   1.000
_cell.length_c   1.000
_cell.angle_alpha   90.00
_cell.angle_beta   90.00
_cell.angle_gamma   90.00
#
_symmetry.space_group_name_H-M   'P 1'
#
loop_
_entity.id
_entity.type
_entity.pdbx_description
1 polymer ?
#
loop_
_entity_poly.entity_id
_entity_poly.type
_entity_poly.pdbx_seq_one_letter_code
_entity_poly.pdbx_strand_id
1 'polypeptide(L)'
;MKINTGEFVQAGVTADRVTELTEKFGYQALIDELSANEVVYVSFINKDLTVVADSNPDDIGVSYADDQTIKDVAVDGKSSASEYFYEAENKDVYDVL
;
A
#
# COMPACT_ATOMS: atom_id res chain seq x y z
N MET A 1 9.54 11.00 -32.14
CA MET A 1 10.43 10.75 -33.30
C MET A 1 9.55 10.45 -34.50
N LYS A 2 9.76 11.10 -35.65
CA LYS A 2 8.89 10.98 -36.84
C LYS A 2 9.62 10.14 -37.90
N ILE A 3 9.00 9.07 -38.37
CA ILE A 3 9.52 8.21 -39.44
C ILE A 3 8.70 8.50 -40.71
N ASN A 4 9.36 8.60 -41.87
CA ASN A 4 8.86 9.26 -43.10
C ASN A 4 7.88 8.43 -43.97
N THR A 5 7.14 7.50 -43.40
CA THR A 5 6.09 6.74 -44.09
C THR A 5 4.84 6.80 -43.22
N GLY A 6 3.67 7.11 -43.79
CA GLY A 6 2.42 7.43 -43.09
C GLY A 6 1.78 6.29 -42.28
N GLU A 7 2.58 5.47 -41.61
CA GLU A 7 2.13 4.45 -40.67
C GLU A 7 1.90 5.08 -39.29
N PHE A 8 0.64 5.02 -38.85
CA PHE A 8 0.26 5.31 -37.47
C PHE A 8 0.42 4.03 -36.65
N VAL A 9 1.38 4.01 -35.72
CA VAL A 9 1.45 2.96 -34.70
C VAL A 9 0.52 3.36 -33.55
N GLN A 10 -0.64 2.73 -33.48
CA GLN A 10 -1.53 2.86 -32.32
C GLN A 10 -1.19 1.75 -31.31
N ALA A 11 -0.45 2.10 -30.26
CA ALA A 11 -0.30 1.25 -29.08
C ALA A 11 -1.54 1.42 -28.20
N GLY A 12 -2.62 0.70 -28.50
CA GLY A 12 -3.79 0.61 -27.64
C GLY A 12 -3.60 -0.51 -26.61
N VAL A 13 -3.73 -0.20 -25.32
CA VAL A 13 -3.87 -1.21 -24.27
C VAL A 13 -5.36 -1.40 -24.02
N THR A 14 -5.83 -2.64 -23.93
CA THR A 14 -7.24 -2.90 -23.60
C THR A 14 -7.54 -2.49 -22.17
N ALA A 15 -8.77 -2.05 -21.89
CA ALA A 15 -9.20 -1.76 -20.53
C ALA A 15 -8.99 -2.98 -19.62
N ASP A 16 -9.33 -4.18 -20.10
CA ASP A 16 -9.11 -5.44 -19.38
C ASP A 16 -7.65 -5.63 -18.98
N ARG A 17 -6.69 -5.28 -19.85
CA ARG A 17 -5.27 -5.38 -19.55
C ARG A 17 -4.80 -4.33 -18.54
N VAL A 18 -5.39 -3.13 -18.56
CA VAL A 18 -5.14 -2.10 -17.53
C VAL A 18 -5.69 -2.56 -16.17
N THR A 19 -6.90 -3.13 -16.16
CA THR A 19 -7.53 -3.67 -14.95
C THR A 19 -6.73 -4.82 -14.36
N GLU A 20 -6.35 -5.82 -15.18
CA GLU A 20 -5.54 -6.97 -14.75
C GLU A 20 -4.21 -6.52 -14.11
N LEU A 21 -3.54 -5.52 -14.70
CA LEU A 21 -2.30 -4.98 -14.14
C LEU A 21 -2.54 -4.20 -12.84
N THR A 22 -3.66 -3.46 -12.76
CA THR A 22 -4.03 -2.70 -11.56
C THR A 22 -4.40 -3.63 -10.41
N GLU A 23 -5.10 -4.73 -10.68
CA GLU A 23 -5.43 -5.76 -9.70
C GLU A 23 -4.18 -6.51 -9.26
N LYS A 24 -3.31 -6.90 -10.22
CA LYS A 24 -2.08 -7.65 -9.94
C LYS A 24 -1.04 -6.83 -9.15
N PHE A 25 -0.97 -5.52 -9.37
CA PHE A 25 0.03 -4.64 -8.76
C PHE A 25 -0.59 -3.58 -7.84
N GLY A 26 -1.83 -3.80 -7.40
CA GLY A 26 -2.51 -2.93 -6.45
C GLY A 26 -1.89 -3.03 -5.05
N TYR A 27 -2.14 -2.02 -4.22
CA TYR A 27 -1.61 -1.98 -2.85
C TYR A 27 -1.96 -3.25 -2.05
N GLN A 28 -3.20 -3.74 -2.17
CA GLN A 28 -3.61 -4.98 -1.47
C GLN A 28 -2.83 -6.20 -1.95
N ALA A 29 -2.62 -6.37 -3.26
CA ALA A 29 -1.85 -7.51 -3.77
C ALA A 29 -0.41 -7.52 -3.25
N LEU A 30 0.22 -6.34 -3.11
CA LEU A 30 1.54 -6.21 -2.50
C LEU A 30 1.50 -6.55 -1.00
N ILE A 31 0.51 -6.06 -0.26
CA ILE A 31 0.33 -6.38 1.16
C ILE A 31 0.12 -7.89 1.36
N ASP A 32 -0.68 -8.54 0.52
CA ASP A 32 -0.90 -9.99 0.55
C ASP A 32 0.40 -10.77 0.29
N GLU A 33 1.24 -10.32 -0.65
CA GLU A 33 2.56 -10.93 -0.91
C GLU A 33 3.53 -10.73 0.27
N LEU A 34 3.55 -9.53 0.86
CA LEU A 34 4.45 -9.22 1.98
C LEU A 34 4.04 -9.95 3.27
N SER A 35 2.75 -9.98 3.57
CA SER A 35 2.18 -10.67 4.74
C SER A 35 2.32 -12.20 4.68
N ALA A 36 2.54 -12.78 3.49
CA ALA A 36 2.89 -14.20 3.35
C ALA A 36 4.30 -14.55 3.88
N ASN A 37 5.13 -13.56 4.21
CA ASN A 37 6.44 -13.75 4.84
C ASN A 37 6.35 -13.78 6.38
N GLU A 38 7.48 -13.77 7.08
CA GLU A 38 7.55 -13.81 8.56
C GLU A 38 7.15 -12.47 9.26
N VAL A 39 6.31 -11.65 8.64
CA VAL A 39 5.85 -10.36 9.18
C VAL A 39 4.47 -10.54 9.84
N VAL A 40 4.27 -9.96 11.02
CA VAL A 40 3.01 -10.12 11.78
C VAL A 40 1.84 -9.40 11.12
N TYR A 41 2.07 -8.21 10.56
CA TYR A 41 1.09 -7.43 9.84
C TYR A 41 1.79 -6.43 8.91
N VAL A 42 1.09 -5.95 7.88
CA VAL A 42 1.57 -4.89 6.98
C VAL A 42 0.39 -4.01 6.59
N SER A 43 0.60 -2.69 6.63
CA SER A 43 -0.42 -1.70 6.25
C SER A 43 0.16 -0.68 5.26
N PHE A 44 -0.67 -0.22 4.33
CA PHE A 44 -0.34 0.89 3.45
C PHE A 44 -1.28 2.07 3.69
N ILE A 45 -0.72 3.17 4.20
CA ILE A 45 -1.44 4.40 4.53
C ILE A 45 -1.13 5.46 3.47
N ASN A 46 -2.19 6.11 2.96
CA ASN A 46 -2.02 7.19 1.98
C ASN A 46 -1.73 8.55 2.67
N LYS A 47 -1.46 9.59 1.87
CA LYS A 47 -1.18 10.95 2.40
C LYS A 47 -2.39 11.63 3.05
N ASP A 48 -3.59 11.09 2.86
CA ASP A 48 -4.81 11.51 3.55
C ASP A 48 -4.98 10.77 4.90
N LEU A 49 -3.93 10.07 5.35
CA LEU A 49 -3.86 9.35 6.62
C LEU A 49 -4.93 8.26 6.74
N THR A 50 -5.28 7.64 5.62
CA THR A 50 -6.27 6.55 5.55
C THR A 50 -5.58 5.27 5.09
N VAL A 51 -5.90 4.16 5.75
CA VAL A 51 -5.45 2.82 5.35
C VAL A 51 -6.15 2.44 4.04
N VAL A 52 -5.37 2.15 2.99
CA VAL A 52 -5.91 1.76 1.68
C VAL A 52 -5.60 0.30 1.30
N ALA A 53 -4.74 -0.36 2.08
CA ALA A 53 -4.52 -1.80 2.02
C ALA A 53 -3.95 -2.27 3.37
N ASP A 54 -4.38 -3.43 3.83
CA ASP A 54 -3.94 -3.99 5.10
C ASP A 54 -4.01 -5.52 5.09
N SER A 55 -3.10 -6.15 5.83
CA SER A 55 -3.12 -7.59 6.12
C SER A 55 -4.34 -8.00 6.96
N ASN A 56 -4.92 -7.08 7.73
CA ASN A 56 -6.20 -7.24 8.40
C ASN A 56 -7.29 -6.43 7.66
N PRO A 57 -8.22 -7.09 6.94
CA PRO A 57 -9.24 -6.40 6.15
C PRO A 57 -10.14 -5.44 6.94
N ASP A 58 -10.29 -5.66 8.26
CA ASP A 58 -11.10 -4.81 9.14
C ASP A 58 -10.49 -3.41 9.34
N ASP A 59 -9.19 -3.25 9.09
CA ASP A 59 -8.46 -1.99 9.26
C ASP A 59 -8.48 -1.11 7.99
N ILE A 60 -8.93 -1.65 6.85
CA ILE A 60 -9.03 -0.89 5.60
C ILE A 60 -10.07 0.23 5.74
N GLY A 61 -9.65 1.47 5.47
CA GLY A 61 -10.47 2.67 5.61
C GLY A 61 -10.39 3.34 6.99
N VAL A 62 -9.66 2.76 7.95
CA VAL A 62 -9.36 3.42 9.23
C VAL A 62 -8.57 4.71 8.96
N SER A 63 -8.91 5.75 9.71
CA SER A 63 -8.26 7.06 9.64
C SER A 63 -7.34 7.27 10.84
N TYR A 64 -6.10 7.68 10.55
CA TYR A 64 -5.08 8.10 11.52
C TYR A 64 -4.94 9.62 11.59
N ALA A 65 -6.00 10.36 11.24
CA ALA A 65 -5.99 11.82 11.24
C ALA A 65 -5.73 12.45 12.62
N ASP A 66 -5.82 11.70 13.71
CA ASP A 66 -5.52 12.16 15.07
C ASP A 66 -4.20 11.58 15.62
N ASP A 67 -3.55 10.67 14.90
CA ASP A 67 -2.28 10.07 15.32
C ASP A 67 -1.09 10.93 14.86
N GLN A 68 -0.32 11.45 15.82
CA GLN A 68 0.81 12.32 15.52
C GLN A 68 2.01 11.56 14.93
N THR A 69 2.23 10.32 15.33
CA THR A 69 3.32 9.48 14.81
C THR A 69 3.09 9.16 13.34
N ILE A 70 1.87 8.77 12.98
CA ILE A 70 1.51 8.49 11.58
C ILE A 70 1.62 9.73 10.70
N LYS A 71 1.21 10.91 11.19
CA LYS A 71 1.39 12.18 10.47
C LYS A 71 2.86 12.47 10.18
N ASP A 72 3.70 12.36 11.21
CA ASP A 72 5.13 12.60 11.12
C ASP A 72 5.81 11.67 10.09
N VAL A 73 5.36 10.42 9.98
CA VAL A 73 5.88 9.48 8.99
C VAL A 73 5.31 9.75 7.59
N ALA A 74 3.98 9.73 7.44
CA ALA A 74 3.33 9.74 6.13
C ALA A 74 3.41 11.12 5.41
N VAL A 75 3.50 12.21 6.17
CA VAL A 75 3.52 13.59 5.64
C VAL A 75 4.93 14.18 5.68
N ASP A 76 5.63 14.07 6.81
CA ASP A 76 6.94 14.70 6.99
C ASP A 76 8.12 13.78 6.60
N GLY A 77 7.86 12.49 6.36
CA GLY A 77 8.88 11.51 5.96
C GLY A 77 9.86 11.14 7.07
N LYS A 78 9.47 11.28 8.34
CA LYS A 78 10.26 10.80 9.47
C LYS A 78 10.16 9.27 9.56
N SER A 79 11.17 8.63 10.14
CA SER A 79 11.10 7.21 10.48
C SER A 79 10.67 7.04 11.93
N SER A 80 9.86 6.02 12.20
CA SER A 80 9.46 5.63 13.55
C SER A 80 9.63 4.13 13.74
N ALA A 81 9.94 3.72 14.97
CA ALA A 81 9.88 2.32 15.36
C ALA A 81 9.49 2.20 16.83
N SER A 82 8.65 1.23 17.16
CA SER A 82 8.17 1.02 18.52
C SER A 82 7.75 -0.42 18.80
N GLU A 83 7.81 -0.84 20.05
CA GLU A 83 7.28 -2.13 20.50
C GLU A 83 5.93 -1.93 21.18
N TYR A 84 4.93 -2.74 20.82
CA TYR A 84 3.63 -2.75 21.50
C TYR A 84 2.96 -4.12 21.41
N PHE A 85 1.95 -4.33 22.25
CA PHE A 85 1.14 -5.55 22.24
C PHE A 85 0.05 -5.46 21.16
N TYR A 86 0.11 -6.31 20.14
CA TYR A 86 -0.86 -6.33 19.05
C TYR A 86 -1.99 -7.33 19.34
N GLU A 87 -3.16 -6.79 19.69
CA GLU A 87 -4.32 -7.54 20.16
C GLU A 87 -4.85 -8.55 19.13
N ALA A 88 -4.89 -8.20 17.83
CA ALA A 88 -5.45 -9.06 16.79
C ALA A 88 -4.72 -10.42 16.68
N GLU A 89 -3.43 -10.42 16.97
CA GLU A 89 -2.55 -11.59 16.89
C GLU A 89 -2.06 -12.08 18.26
N ASN A 90 -2.50 -11.42 19.35
CA ASN A 90 -2.17 -11.73 20.74
C ASN A 90 -0.65 -11.94 20.96
N LYS A 91 0.17 -11.01 20.46
CA LYS A 91 1.64 -11.04 20.56
C LYS A 91 2.24 -9.64 20.60
N ASP A 92 3.42 -9.51 21.22
CA ASP A 92 4.22 -8.29 21.12
C ASP A 92 4.83 -8.17 19.71
N VAL A 93 4.80 -6.97 19.14
CA VAL A 93 5.31 -6.66 17.81
C VAL A 93 6.33 -5.53 17.88
N TYR A 94 7.29 -5.55 16.95
CA TYR A 94 8.17 -4.42 16.66
C TYR A 94 7.69 -3.78 15.37
N ASP A 95 7.04 -2.62 15.49
CA ASP A 95 6.48 -1.85 14.39
C ASP A 95 7.52 -0.87 13.83
N VAL A 96 7.53 -0.73 12.50
CA VAL A 96 8.45 0.13 11.75
C VAL A 96 7.66 0.88 10.69
N LEU A 97 7.73 2.21 10.76
CA LEU A 97 7.01 3.15 9.90
C LEU A 97 7.98 4.12 9.21
#